data_AF-A0A1B1DY73-F1
#
_entry.id   AF-A0A1B1DY73-F1
#
_cell.length_a   1.000
_cell.length_b   1.000
_cell.length_c   1.000
_cell.angle_alpha   90.00
_cell.angle_beta   90.00
_cell.angle_gamma   90.00
#
_symmetry.space_group_name_H-M   'P 1'
#
loop_
_entity.id
_entity.type
_entity.pdbx_description
1 polymer ?
#
loop_
_entity_poly.entity_id
_entity_poly.type
_entity_poly.pdbx_seq_one_letter_code
_entity_poly.pdbx_strand_id
1 'polypeptide(L)'
;MELCCGGKLRDLRYRYMASRLRVSESLERDEQMETKLSMSMNIKSLEQVLTDIQKLKRTEEMKRYSTFDRRISFLKRSSIINKTNYKSGRTILEKRLLAVDCELIKVPGDGNCLFRSISCNLFNEQKYHMYVRKRCVEHMLNCKEEFSIYFEEGTFHEYTEKMSQNGYWGDELCIKATADAFDCVVYIITSTEDNWHLKYESKHRTEGEYKKCVFLAYTSPVHYDSFRLIRS
;
A
#
# COMPACT_ATOMS: atom_id res chain seq x y z
N MET A 1 16.40 27.40 30.28
CA MET A 1 15.60 27.02 31.47
C MET A 1 14.23 26.60 30.97
N GLU A 2 14.10 25.31 30.65
CA GLU A 2 12.85 24.72 30.15
C GLU A 2 11.92 24.39 31.32
N LEU A 3 10.68 24.87 31.23
CA LEU A 3 9.57 24.48 32.10
C LEU A 3 8.96 23.19 31.56
N CYS A 4 9.12 22.12 32.34
CA CYS A 4 8.66 20.77 32.05
C CYS A 4 7.13 20.66 32.22
N CYS A 5 6.39 20.45 31.13
CA CYS A 5 4.93 20.26 31.11
C CYS A 5 4.51 18.80 31.46
N GLY A 6 5.13 18.18 32.47
CA GLY A 6 4.95 16.77 32.82
C GLY A 6 3.82 16.44 33.82
N GLY A 7 2.97 17.40 34.19
CA GLY A 7 2.19 17.32 35.44
C GLY A 7 0.68 17.08 35.36
N LYS A 8 0.09 16.56 34.26
CA LYS A 8 -1.40 16.57 34.14
C LYS A 8 -2.13 15.25 33.87
N LEU A 9 -1.49 14.18 33.39
CA LEU A 9 -2.22 12.91 33.14
C LEU A 9 -2.27 11.98 34.36
N ARG A 10 -1.20 11.91 35.16
CA ARG A 10 -1.13 11.06 36.36
C ARG A 10 -2.06 11.54 37.47
N ASP A 11 -2.24 12.85 37.58
CA ASP A 11 -3.05 13.49 38.61
C ASP A 11 -4.58 13.29 38.42
N LEU A 12 -5.04 13.19 37.16
CA LEU A 12 -6.47 12.98 36.86
C LEU A 12 -6.91 11.53 37.11
N ARG A 13 -6.05 10.55 36.77
CA ARG A 13 -6.29 9.12 37.06
C ARG A 13 -6.35 8.89 38.57
N TYR A 14 -5.51 9.58 39.33
CA TYR A 14 -5.47 9.50 40.79
C TYR A 14 -6.71 10.14 41.44
N ARG A 15 -7.12 11.33 40.99
CA ARG A 15 -8.37 11.98 41.48
C ARG A 15 -9.62 11.13 41.27
N TYR A 16 -9.72 10.38 40.16
CA TYR A 16 -10.83 9.46 39.92
C TYR A 16 -10.79 8.24 40.87
N MET A 17 -9.61 7.65 41.06
CA MET A 17 -9.42 6.51 41.97
C MET A 17 -9.72 6.90 43.43
N ALA A 18 -9.21 8.04 43.90
CA ALA A 18 -9.41 8.52 45.26
C ALA A 18 -10.87 8.90 45.57
N SER A 19 -11.54 9.62 44.65
CA SER A 19 -12.91 10.11 44.88
C SER A 19 -14.00 9.04 44.73
N ARG A 20 -13.80 8.04 43.86
CA ARG A 20 -14.84 7.04 43.53
C ARG A 20 -14.61 5.67 44.17
N LEU A 21 -13.36 5.27 44.43
CA LEU A 21 -13.02 3.94 44.93
C LEU A 21 -12.50 3.93 46.38
N ARG A 22 -12.30 5.10 47.01
CA ARG A 22 -11.85 5.26 48.42
C ARG A 22 -10.57 4.49 48.77
N VAL A 23 -9.59 4.47 47.86
CA VAL A 23 -8.30 3.79 48.07
C VAL A 23 -7.32 4.77 48.74
N SER A 24 -6.64 4.34 49.82
CA SER A 24 -5.71 5.16 50.61
C SER A 24 -4.31 5.26 49.99
N GLU A 25 -3.63 6.39 50.21
CA GLU A 25 -2.24 6.66 49.82
C GLU A 25 -1.24 5.60 50.31
N SER A 26 -0.88 4.64 49.47
CA SER A 26 0.44 4.03 49.54
C SER A 26 0.90 3.61 48.16
N LEU A 27 1.76 4.42 47.57
CA LEU A 27 2.31 4.27 46.21
C LEU A 27 2.88 2.86 45.95
N GLU A 28 3.51 2.24 46.95
CA GLU A 28 4.11 0.91 46.83
C GLU A 28 3.08 -0.22 46.74
N ARG A 29 1.92 -0.11 47.41
CA ARG A 29 0.87 -1.14 47.32
C ARG A 29 0.08 -1.04 46.03
N ASP A 30 -0.06 0.16 45.48
CA ASP A 30 -0.76 0.40 44.22
C ASP A 30 0.05 -0.11 43.03
N GLU A 31 1.37 0.12 42.99
CA GLU A 31 2.25 -0.50 41.99
C GLU A 31 2.27 -2.02 42.11
N GLN A 32 2.36 -2.56 43.33
CA GLN A 32 2.27 -4.01 43.55
C GLN A 32 0.91 -4.58 43.15
N MET A 33 -0.18 -3.83 43.34
CA MET A 33 -1.52 -4.24 42.93
C MET A 33 -1.69 -4.16 41.42
N GLU A 34 -1.19 -3.13 40.74
CA GLU A 34 -1.20 -3.01 39.27
C GLU A 34 -0.32 -4.10 38.64
N THR A 35 0.81 -4.43 39.27
CA THR A 35 1.67 -5.56 38.88
C THR A 35 0.97 -6.90 39.12
N LYS A 36 0.30 -7.10 40.26
CA LYS A 36 -0.48 -8.31 40.53
C LYS A 36 -1.70 -8.41 39.61
N LEU A 37 -2.38 -7.32 39.29
CA LEU A 37 -3.51 -7.31 38.35
C LEU A 37 -3.04 -7.61 36.93
N SER A 38 -1.89 -7.09 36.48
CA SER A 38 -1.33 -7.43 35.16
C SER A 38 -0.73 -8.84 35.07
N MET A 39 -0.27 -9.40 36.19
CA MET A 39 0.21 -10.78 36.27
C MET A 39 -0.93 -11.80 36.44
N SER A 40 -1.98 -11.47 37.19
CA SER A 40 -3.12 -12.37 37.47
C SER A 40 -4.24 -12.28 36.44
N MET A 41 -4.48 -11.08 35.88
CA MET A 41 -5.26 -10.89 34.67
C MET A 41 -4.24 -10.74 33.55
N ASN A 42 -4.18 -11.69 32.62
CA ASN A 42 -3.26 -11.70 31.48
C ASN A 42 -3.57 -10.57 30.46
N ILE A 43 -3.57 -9.31 30.92
CA ILE A 43 -3.91 -8.12 30.18
C ILE A 43 -2.63 -7.66 29.49
N LYS A 44 -2.56 -7.91 28.19
CA LYS A 44 -1.51 -7.35 27.33
C LYS A 44 -1.50 -5.83 27.42
N SER A 45 -0.32 -5.21 27.42
CA SER A 45 -0.19 -3.75 27.36
C SER A 45 -0.86 -3.21 26.08
N LEU A 46 -1.31 -1.95 26.09
CA LEU A 46 -1.92 -1.32 24.91
C LEU A 46 -0.99 -1.37 23.69
N GLU A 47 0.32 -1.18 23.90
CA GLU A 47 1.35 -1.28 22.87
C GLU A 47 1.42 -2.69 22.26
N GLN A 48 1.37 -3.72 23.11
CA GLN A 48 1.33 -5.10 22.65
C GLN A 48 0.05 -5.40 21.87
N VAL A 49 -1.11 -4.92 22.35
CA VAL A 49 -2.40 -5.08 21.65
C VAL A 49 -2.37 -4.41 20.28
N LEU A 50 -1.86 -3.17 20.18
CA LEU A 50 -1.73 -2.46 18.90
C LEU A 50 -0.79 -3.21 17.94
N THR A 51 0.33 -3.72 18.44
CA THR A 51 1.28 -4.53 17.67
C THR A 51 0.63 -5.82 17.16
N ASP A 52 -0.14 -6.51 18.01
CA ASP A 52 -0.85 -7.74 17.64
C ASP A 52 -1.93 -7.47 16.60
N ILE A 53 -2.71 -6.37 16.74
CA ILE A 53 -3.70 -5.95 15.74
C ILE A 53 -3.02 -5.68 14.39
N GLN A 54 -1.87 -4.99 14.38
CA GLN A 54 -1.13 -4.75 13.15
C GLN A 54 -0.58 -6.06 12.53
N LYS A 55 -0.14 -7.01 13.34
CA LYS A 55 0.28 -8.34 12.84
C LYS A 55 -0.90 -9.10 12.24
N LEU A 56 -2.04 -9.14 12.92
CA LEU A 56 -3.26 -9.79 12.43
C LEU A 56 -3.74 -9.20 11.10
N LYS A 57 -3.84 -7.86 11.00
CA LYS A 57 -4.20 -7.18 9.76
C LYS A 57 -3.28 -7.56 8.60
N ARG A 58 -1.96 -7.59 8.84
CA ARG A 58 -0.97 -8.03 7.85
C ARG A 58 -1.15 -9.49 7.43
N THR A 59 -1.44 -10.38 8.38
CA THR A 59 -1.71 -11.80 8.08
C THR A 59 -2.98 -11.99 7.24
N GLU A 60 -4.03 -11.22 7.50
CA GLU A 60 -5.26 -11.27 6.70
C GLU A 60 -5.05 -10.76 5.28
N GLU A 61 -4.34 -9.65 5.11
CA GLU A 61 -3.96 -9.11 3.79
C GLU A 61 -3.16 -10.15 2.98
N MET A 62 -2.20 -10.81 3.61
CA MET A 62 -1.42 -11.89 3.00
C MET A 62 -2.28 -13.05 2.48
N LYS A 63 -3.26 -13.50 3.28
CA LYS A 63 -4.17 -14.58 2.85
C LYS A 63 -4.97 -14.15 1.62
N ARG A 64 -5.39 -12.89 1.56
CA ARG A 64 -6.09 -12.32 0.41
C ARG A 64 -5.20 -12.32 -0.84
N TYR A 65 -3.94 -11.89 -0.72
CA TYR A 65 -3.00 -11.88 -1.85
C TYR A 65 -2.63 -13.27 -2.34
N SER A 66 -2.39 -14.23 -1.44
CA SER A 66 -2.17 -15.63 -1.83
C SER A 66 -3.38 -16.22 -2.57
N THR A 67 -4.59 -15.88 -2.13
CA THR A 67 -5.82 -16.31 -2.79
C THR A 67 -5.95 -15.66 -4.17
N PHE A 68 -5.63 -14.38 -4.29
CA PHE A 68 -5.59 -13.66 -5.56
C PHE A 68 -4.59 -14.28 -6.55
N ASP A 69 -3.34 -14.54 -6.14
CA ASP A 69 -2.33 -15.20 -6.99
C ASP A 69 -2.77 -16.58 -7.49
N ARG A 70 -3.44 -17.37 -6.63
CA ARG A 70 -4.02 -18.66 -7.02
C ARG A 70 -5.14 -18.49 -8.04
N ARG A 71 -6.02 -17.50 -7.86
CA ARG A 71 -7.13 -17.21 -8.77
C ARG A 71 -6.61 -16.77 -10.14
N ILE A 72 -5.64 -15.85 -10.18
CA ILE A 72 -4.97 -15.44 -11.42
C ILE A 72 -4.37 -16.65 -12.14
N SER A 73 -3.64 -17.49 -11.41
CA SER A 73 -2.99 -18.69 -11.95
C SER A 73 -4.01 -19.68 -12.54
N PHE A 74 -5.16 -19.87 -11.89
CA PHE A 74 -6.26 -20.70 -12.40
C PHE A 74 -6.86 -20.12 -13.71
N LEU A 75 -7.10 -18.82 -13.75
CA LEU A 75 -7.71 -18.15 -14.91
C LEU A 75 -6.77 -18.13 -16.13
N LYS A 76 -5.46 -17.99 -15.90
CA LYS A 76 -4.44 -18.12 -16.96
C LYS A 76 -4.43 -19.53 -17.58
N ARG A 77 -4.58 -20.59 -16.77
CA ARG A 77 -4.58 -21.98 -17.27
C ARG A 77 -5.87 -22.38 -18.00
N SER A 78 -7.00 -21.82 -17.60
CA SER A 78 -8.32 -22.20 -18.14
C SER A 78 -8.74 -21.39 -19.38
N SER A 79 -7.96 -20.36 -19.75
CA SER A 79 -8.23 -19.44 -20.87
C SER A 79 -9.64 -18.83 -20.84
N ILE A 80 -10.30 -18.78 -19.67
CA ILE A 80 -11.67 -18.29 -19.50
C ILE A 80 -11.78 -16.81 -19.91
N ILE A 81 -10.72 -16.04 -19.65
CA ILE A 81 -10.70 -14.59 -19.79
C ILE A 81 -10.40 -14.11 -21.21
N ASN A 82 -9.83 -14.97 -22.07
CA ASN A 82 -9.41 -14.59 -23.43
C ASN A 82 -10.52 -14.80 -24.49
N LYS A 83 -11.71 -15.26 -24.11
CA LYS A 83 -12.69 -15.87 -25.03
C LYS A 83 -13.73 -14.94 -25.67
N THR A 84 -13.41 -13.69 -25.98
CA THR A 84 -14.50 -12.72 -26.20
C THR A 84 -14.17 -11.55 -27.13
N ASN A 85 -15.04 -11.39 -28.14
CA ASN A 85 -15.18 -10.22 -29.02
C ASN A 85 -15.73 -9.00 -28.25
N TYR A 86 -14.92 -8.41 -27.37
CA TYR A 86 -15.29 -7.18 -26.69
C TYR A 86 -15.03 -5.95 -27.57
N LYS A 87 -15.97 -5.01 -27.58
CA LYS A 87 -15.93 -3.81 -28.42
C LYS A 87 -15.07 -2.66 -27.86
N SER A 88 -14.65 -2.72 -26.58
CA SER A 88 -13.92 -1.64 -25.91
C SER A 88 -12.98 -2.16 -24.82
N GLY A 89 -11.79 -1.57 -24.71
CA GLY A 89 -10.78 -1.89 -23.69
C GLY A 89 -11.32 -1.79 -22.25
N ARG A 90 -12.20 -0.82 -21.97
CA ARG A 90 -12.81 -0.68 -20.65
C ARG A 90 -13.68 -1.88 -20.28
N THR A 91 -14.48 -2.37 -21.22
CA THR A 91 -15.34 -3.55 -21.00
C THR A 91 -14.52 -4.82 -20.81
N ILE A 92 -13.39 -4.95 -21.54
CA ILE A 92 -12.43 -6.05 -21.35
C ILE A 92 -11.92 -6.02 -19.90
N LEU A 93 -11.47 -4.86 -19.45
CA LEU A 93 -10.90 -4.65 -18.13
C LEU A 93 -11.89 -4.91 -17.00
N GLU A 94 -13.11 -4.37 -17.10
CA GLU A 94 -14.16 -4.57 -16.09
C GLU A 94 -14.55 -6.04 -15.94
N LYS A 95 -14.60 -6.80 -17.05
CA LYS A 95 -14.89 -8.25 -17.01
C LYS A 95 -13.73 -9.06 -16.45
N ARG A 96 -12.49 -8.66 -16.75
CA ARG A 96 -11.28 -9.26 -16.15
C ARG A 96 -11.26 -9.08 -14.64
N LEU A 97 -11.53 -7.86 -14.18
CA LEU A 97 -11.61 -7.53 -12.76
C LEU A 97 -12.72 -8.35 -12.07
N LEU A 98 -13.90 -8.46 -12.68
CA LEU A 98 -14.98 -9.27 -12.14
C LEU A 98 -14.60 -10.76 -12.03
N ALA A 99 -13.90 -11.32 -13.03
CA ALA A 99 -13.49 -12.72 -13.02
C ALA A 99 -12.50 -13.07 -11.88
N VAL A 100 -11.75 -12.07 -11.39
CA VAL A 100 -10.79 -12.19 -10.29
C VAL A 100 -11.35 -11.64 -8.96
N ASP A 101 -12.66 -11.40 -8.88
CA ASP A 101 -13.34 -10.88 -7.69
C ASP A 101 -12.79 -9.51 -7.23
N CYS A 102 -12.50 -8.64 -8.19
CA CYS A 102 -12.03 -7.27 -7.95
C CYS A 102 -13.02 -6.23 -8.48
N GLU A 103 -13.01 -5.05 -7.86
CA GLU A 103 -13.78 -3.89 -8.30
C GLU A 103 -12.86 -2.72 -8.70
N LEU A 104 -13.29 -1.98 -9.73
CA LEU A 104 -12.57 -0.82 -10.26
C LEU A 104 -12.79 0.41 -9.37
N ILE A 105 -11.70 1.12 -9.08
CA ILE A 105 -11.69 2.42 -8.40
C ILE A 105 -11.24 3.46 -9.41
N LYS A 106 -12.17 4.35 -9.80
CA LYS A 106 -11.91 5.37 -10.81
C LYS A 106 -10.91 6.42 -10.33
N VAL A 107 -9.98 6.77 -11.21
CA VAL A 107 -8.96 7.80 -11.04
C VAL A 107 -9.13 8.88 -12.11
N PRO A 108 -8.93 10.17 -11.79
CA PRO A 108 -8.95 11.24 -12.79
C PRO A 108 -7.96 11.03 -13.95
N GLY A 109 -8.39 11.31 -15.17
CA GLY A 109 -7.55 11.27 -16.38
C GLY A 109 -6.82 12.59 -16.65
N ASP A 110 -6.03 13.06 -15.69
CA ASP A 110 -5.34 14.36 -15.71
C ASP A 110 -3.83 14.24 -16.00
N GLY A 111 -3.40 13.12 -16.59
CA GLY A 111 -1.98 12.79 -16.80
C GLY A 111 -1.24 12.33 -15.55
N ASN A 112 -1.86 12.37 -14.37
CA ASN A 112 -1.31 11.82 -13.12
C ASN A 112 -1.90 10.46 -12.75
N CYS A 113 -2.69 9.84 -13.63
CA CYS A 113 -3.50 8.67 -13.32
C CYS A 113 -2.69 7.51 -12.73
N LEU A 114 -1.50 7.21 -13.27
CA LEU A 114 -0.59 6.21 -12.71
C LEU A 114 -0.25 6.50 -11.24
N PHE A 115 0.28 7.68 -10.96
CA PHE A 115 0.73 8.06 -9.62
C PHE A 115 -0.44 8.24 -8.65
N ARG A 116 -1.62 8.69 -9.11
CA ARG A 116 -2.85 8.75 -8.31
C ARG A 116 -3.33 7.35 -7.93
N SER A 117 -3.32 6.41 -8.87
CA SER A 117 -3.70 5.02 -8.63
C SER A 117 -2.74 4.35 -7.64
N ILE A 118 -1.43 4.55 -7.79
CA ILE A 118 -0.43 4.05 -6.83
C ILE A 118 -0.63 4.69 -5.45
N SER A 119 -0.82 6.02 -5.40
CA SER A 119 -1.08 6.74 -4.15
C SER A 119 -2.32 6.22 -3.41
N CYS A 120 -3.39 5.92 -4.16
CA CYS A 120 -4.61 5.32 -3.63
C CYS A 120 -4.33 3.99 -2.93
N ASN A 121 -3.46 3.15 -3.48
CA ASN A 121 -3.12 1.86 -2.90
C ASN A 121 -2.15 1.98 -1.70
N LEU A 122 -1.14 2.85 -1.80
CA LEU A 122 -0.11 2.98 -0.76
C LEU A 122 -0.60 3.73 0.49
N PHE A 123 -1.45 4.74 0.28
CA PHE A 123 -1.85 5.73 1.28
C PHE A 123 -3.36 5.83 1.48
N ASN A 124 -4.17 5.04 0.78
CA ASN A 124 -5.64 5.14 0.76
C ASN A 124 -6.18 6.51 0.29
N GLU A 125 -5.33 7.33 -0.33
CA GLU A 125 -5.69 8.67 -0.80
C GLU A 125 -4.93 9.02 -2.08
N GLN A 126 -5.62 9.61 -3.05
CA GLN A 126 -5.00 10.00 -4.34
C GLN A 126 -4.18 11.28 -4.25
N LYS A 127 -4.37 12.10 -3.20
CA LYS A 127 -3.77 13.45 -3.07
C LYS A 127 -2.24 13.44 -2.97
N TYR A 128 -1.64 12.31 -2.60
CA TYR A 128 -0.19 12.15 -2.47
C TYR A 128 0.51 11.74 -3.78
N HIS A 129 -0.17 11.82 -4.93
CA HIS A 129 0.39 11.42 -6.23
C HIS A 129 1.71 12.13 -6.59
N MET A 130 1.86 13.41 -6.25
CA MET A 130 3.13 14.14 -6.49
C MET A 130 4.26 13.64 -5.61
N TYR A 131 3.96 13.19 -4.39
CA TYR A 131 4.96 12.55 -3.53
C TYR A 131 5.41 11.21 -4.14
N VAL A 132 4.48 10.39 -4.62
CA VAL A 132 4.81 9.14 -5.33
C VAL A 132 5.67 9.43 -6.56
N ARG A 133 5.28 10.40 -7.40
CA ARG A 133 6.05 10.83 -8.58
C ARG A 133 7.47 11.26 -8.21
N LYS A 134 7.61 12.10 -7.19
CA LYS A 134 8.92 12.55 -6.70
C LYS A 134 9.79 11.37 -6.27
N ARG A 135 9.26 10.45 -5.46
CA ARG A 135 9.97 9.25 -5.01
C ARG A 135 10.37 8.33 -6.16
N CYS A 136 9.51 8.21 -7.18
CA CYS A 136 9.80 7.48 -8.41
C CYS A 136 11.01 8.08 -9.16
N VAL A 137 10.99 9.38 -9.44
CA VAL A 137 12.08 10.08 -10.14
C VAL A 137 13.38 10.06 -9.33
N GLU A 138 13.31 10.29 -8.02
CA GLU A 138 14.47 10.16 -7.13
C GLU A 138 15.09 8.77 -7.19
N HIS A 139 14.26 7.72 -7.19
CA HIS A 139 14.77 6.35 -7.29
C HIS A 139 15.44 6.09 -8.63
N MET A 140 14.83 6.55 -9.74
CA MET A 140 15.44 6.43 -11.07
C MET A 140 16.80 7.14 -11.14
N LEU A 141 16.91 8.35 -10.59
CA LEU A 141 18.16 9.11 -10.56
C LEU A 141 19.23 8.44 -9.70
N ASN A 142 18.85 7.89 -8.55
CA ASN A 142 19.77 7.20 -7.63
C ASN A 142 20.23 5.83 -8.16
N CYS A 143 19.44 5.20 -9.03
CA CYS A 143 19.76 3.94 -9.69
C CYS A 143 19.96 4.15 -11.19
N LYS A 144 20.57 5.27 -11.59
CA LYS A 144 20.70 5.70 -13.00
C LYS A 144 21.17 4.58 -13.91
N GLU A 145 22.16 3.81 -13.48
CA GLU A 145 22.78 2.74 -14.27
C GLU A 145 21.77 1.66 -14.67
N GLU A 146 20.72 1.44 -13.87
CA GLU A 146 19.66 0.47 -14.17
C GLU A 146 18.58 1.02 -15.10
N PHE A 147 18.35 2.34 -15.09
CA PHE A 147 17.29 2.97 -15.87
C PHE A 147 17.78 3.61 -17.17
N SER A 148 19.01 4.12 -17.22
CA SER A 148 19.52 4.81 -18.40
C SER A 148 19.76 3.88 -19.58
N ILE A 149 19.82 2.55 -19.37
CA ILE A 149 19.96 1.55 -20.44
C ILE A 149 18.78 1.54 -21.42
N TYR A 150 17.62 2.08 -21.00
CA TYR A 150 16.43 2.19 -21.83
C TYR A 150 16.40 3.47 -22.68
N PHE A 151 17.46 4.27 -22.63
CA PHE A 151 17.55 5.60 -23.23
C PHE A 151 18.78 5.73 -24.13
N GLU A 152 18.65 6.56 -25.15
CA GLU A 152 19.81 7.02 -25.92
C GLU A 152 20.71 7.91 -25.04
N GLU A 153 21.99 8.00 -25.40
CA GLU A 153 22.97 8.77 -24.65
C GLU A 153 22.50 10.22 -24.44
N GLY A 154 22.53 10.69 -23.19
CA GLY A 154 22.12 12.04 -22.81
C GLY A 154 20.61 12.26 -22.61
N THR A 155 19.74 11.35 -23.05
CA THR A 155 18.26 11.59 -23.02
C THR A 155 17.59 11.21 -21.70
N PHE A 156 18.21 10.36 -20.88
CA PHE A 156 17.66 9.94 -19.59
C PHE A 156 17.40 11.12 -18.64
N HIS A 157 18.30 12.10 -18.61
CA HIS A 157 18.13 13.25 -17.71
C HIS A 157 16.92 14.11 -18.11
N GLU A 158 16.78 14.41 -19.41
CA GLU A 158 15.62 15.12 -19.94
C GLU A 158 14.30 14.38 -19.64
N TYR A 159 14.31 13.04 -19.78
CA TYR A 159 13.18 12.22 -19.38
C TYR A 159 12.83 12.40 -17.89
N THR A 160 13.81 12.33 -16.99
CA THR A 160 13.56 12.51 -15.54
C THR A 160 13.08 13.91 -15.18
N GLU A 161 13.57 14.95 -15.87
CA GLU A 161 13.10 16.32 -15.70
C GLU A 161 11.64 16.46 -16.11
N LYS A 162 11.25 15.93 -17.28
CA LYS A 162 9.86 15.90 -17.73
C LYS A 162 8.98 15.06 -16.80
N MET A 163 9.47 13.89 -16.38
CA MET A 163 8.73 13.00 -15.48
C MET A 163 8.47 13.61 -14.10
N SER A 164 9.31 14.56 -13.66
CA SER A 164 9.09 15.29 -12.41
C SER A 164 7.91 16.27 -12.49
N GLN A 165 7.48 16.66 -13.70
CA GLN A 165 6.42 17.65 -13.91
C GLN A 165 5.03 17.08 -13.61
N ASN A 166 4.17 17.93 -13.03
CA ASN A 166 2.77 17.59 -12.80
C ASN A 166 2.06 17.34 -14.14
N GLY A 167 1.30 16.24 -14.23
CA GLY A 167 0.54 15.88 -15.43
C GLY A 167 1.36 15.18 -16.53
N TYR A 168 2.68 14.98 -16.37
CA TYR A 168 3.45 14.17 -17.32
C TYR A 168 3.12 12.68 -17.14
N TRP A 169 2.79 11.98 -18.23
CA TRP A 169 2.25 10.63 -18.14
C TRP A 169 3.33 9.65 -17.71
N GLY A 170 3.03 8.84 -16.69
CA GLY A 170 3.91 7.78 -16.24
C GLY A 170 3.82 6.53 -17.13
N ASP A 171 4.90 5.78 -17.19
CA ASP A 171 5.09 4.61 -18.05
C ASP A 171 5.46 3.36 -17.23
N GLU A 172 5.91 2.30 -17.91
CA GLU A 172 6.34 1.05 -17.27
C GLU A 172 7.59 1.22 -16.40
N LEU A 173 8.53 2.11 -16.78
CA LEU A 173 9.70 2.40 -15.95
C LEU A 173 9.27 3.03 -14.62
N CYS A 174 8.23 3.87 -14.65
CA CYS A 174 7.64 4.44 -13.43
C CYS A 174 7.06 3.36 -12.50
N ILE A 175 6.42 2.34 -13.05
CA ILE A 175 5.89 1.21 -12.28
C ILE A 175 7.04 0.48 -11.57
N LYS A 176 8.10 0.14 -12.30
CA LYS A 176 9.26 -0.57 -11.74
C LYS A 176 9.97 0.27 -10.67
N ALA A 177 10.28 1.53 -10.98
CA ALA A 177 10.93 2.43 -10.03
C ALA A 177 10.09 2.66 -8.77
N THR A 178 8.76 2.78 -8.91
CA THR A 178 7.88 2.95 -7.76
C THR A 178 7.76 1.68 -6.93
N ALA A 179 7.77 0.49 -7.55
CA ALA A 179 7.81 -0.77 -6.83
C ALA A 179 9.03 -0.82 -5.89
N ASP A 180 10.23 -0.52 -6.43
CA ASP A 180 11.47 -0.50 -5.66
C ASP A 180 11.50 0.62 -4.61
N ALA A 181 11.11 1.85 -4.98
CA ALA A 181 11.16 3.02 -4.09
C ALA A 181 10.30 2.90 -2.83
N PHE A 182 9.24 2.08 -2.87
CA PHE A 182 8.30 1.85 -1.78
C PHE A 182 8.32 0.42 -1.22
N ASP A 183 9.28 -0.40 -1.66
CA ASP A 183 9.37 -1.83 -1.35
C ASP A 183 8.02 -2.56 -1.43
N CYS A 184 7.34 -2.41 -2.57
CA CYS A 184 6.00 -2.94 -2.78
C CYS A 184 5.94 -3.94 -3.95
N VAL A 185 4.78 -4.59 -4.08
CA VAL A 185 4.45 -5.44 -5.22
C VAL A 185 3.33 -4.79 -6.01
N VAL A 186 3.56 -4.52 -7.29
CA VAL A 186 2.56 -3.93 -8.19
C VAL A 186 1.93 -5.03 -9.04
N TYR A 187 0.62 -5.17 -8.93
CA TYR A 187 -0.22 -6.03 -9.75
C TYR A 187 -0.97 -5.19 -10.77
N ILE A 188 -0.92 -5.59 -12.03
CA ILE A 188 -1.61 -4.89 -13.11
C ILE A 188 -2.55 -5.86 -13.81
N ILE A 189 -3.82 -5.48 -13.92
CA ILE A 189 -4.76 -6.10 -14.85
C ILE A 189 -4.97 -5.10 -15.99
N THR A 190 -4.71 -5.53 -17.21
CA THR A 190 -4.75 -4.67 -18.39
C THR A 190 -5.88 -5.09 -19.34
N SER A 191 -6.28 -4.21 -20.26
CA SER A 191 -7.21 -4.48 -21.36
C SER A 191 -6.54 -5.03 -22.62
N THR A 192 -5.23 -5.25 -22.64
CA THR A 192 -4.51 -5.83 -23.79
C THR A 192 -4.98 -7.25 -24.10
N GLU A 193 -4.95 -7.67 -25.36
CA GLU A 193 -5.39 -9.00 -25.75
C GLU A 193 -4.60 -10.10 -25.03
N ASP A 194 -3.27 -10.01 -25.14
CA ASP A 194 -2.32 -10.89 -24.45
C ASP A 194 -1.78 -10.28 -23.16
N ASN A 195 -1.17 -11.15 -22.34
CA ASN A 195 -0.49 -10.77 -21.11
C ASN A 195 -1.34 -9.87 -20.19
N TRP A 196 -2.61 -10.23 -20.04
CA TRP A 196 -3.61 -9.43 -19.33
C TRP A 196 -3.34 -9.19 -17.84
N HIS A 197 -2.34 -9.88 -17.27
CA HIS A 197 -1.90 -9.70 -15.89
C HIS A 197 -0.37 -9.61 -15.81
N LEU A 198 0.12 -8.49 -15.31
CA LEU A 198 1.54 -8.19 -15.06
C LEU A 198 1.80 -8.08 -13.55
N LYS A 199 3.03 -8.36 -13.13
CA LYS A 199 3.47 -8.27 -11.74
C LYS A 199 4.88 -7.71 -11.67
N TYR A 200 5.09 -6.67 -10.89
CA TYR A 200 6.39 -6.07 -10.61
C TYR A 200 6.65 -6.16 -9.12
N GLU A 201 7.75 -6.80 -8.75
CA GLU A 201 8.16 -6.91 -7.35
C GLU A 201 9.39 -6.04 -7.11
N SER A 202 9.42 -5.38 -5.95
CA SER A 202 10.63 -4.69 -5.50
C SER A 202 11.82 -5.65 -5.44
N LYS A 203 12.99 -5.19 -5.88
CA LYS A 203 14.26 -5.94 -5.81
C LYS A 203 14.79 -6.09 -4.38
N HIS A 204 14.35 -5.24 -3.45
CA HIS A 204 14.77 -5.32 -2.06
C HIS A 204 14.21 -6.59 -1.40
N ARG A 205 15.02 -7.31 -0.64
CA ARG A 205 14.56 -8.48 0.12
C ARG A 205 14.65 -8.14 1.60
N THR A 206 13.53 -7.68 2.15
CA THR A 206 13.42 -7.44 3.59
C THR A 206 12.94 -8.74 4.23
N GLU A 207 13.87 -9.52 4.79
CA GLU A 207 13.55 -10.82 5.40
C GLU A 207 12.55 -10.65 6.54
N GLY A 208 11.45 -11.43 6.50
CA GLY A 208 10.41 -11.40 7.52
C GLY A 208 9.41 -10.24 7.40
N GLU A 209 9.60 -9.29 6.47
CA GLU A 209 8.66 -8.20 6.24
C GLU A 209 7.80 -8.40 4.99
N TYR A 210 6.50 -8.13 5.14
CA TYR A 210 5.54 -8.24 4.06
C TYR A 210 5.47 -6.94 3.27
N LYS A 211 5.58 -7.06 1.95
CA LYS A 211 5.45 -5.93 1.03
C LYS A 211 3.99 -5.52 0.90
N LYS A 212 3.74 -4.21 0.87
CA LYS A 212 2.44 -3.69 0.44
C LYS A 212 2.17 -4.09 -1.00
N CYS A 213 0.90 -4.30 -1.34
CA CYS A 213 0.48 -4.53 -2.71
C CYS A 213 -0.19 -3.29 -3.29
N VAL A 214 0.11 -3.02 -4.55
CA VAL A 214 -0.47 -1.94 -5.34
C VAL A 214 -1.20 -2.56 -6.52
N PHE A 215 -2.47 -2.22 -6.68
CA PHE A 215 -3.35 -2.80 -7.69
C PHE A 215 -3.74 -1.75 -8.73
N LEU A 216 -3.31 -1.96 -9.98
CA LEU A 216 -3.52 -1.05 -11.10
C LEU A 216 -4.39 -1.68 -12.18
N ALA A 217 -5.44 -0.97 -12.60
CA ALA A 217 -6.29 -1.38 -13.71
C ALA A 217 -5.92 -0.54 -14.94
N TYR A 218 -5.33 -1.15 -15.95
CA TYR A 218 -4.81 -0.45 -17.13
C TYR A 218 -5.74 -0.59 -18.33
N THR A 219 -6.35 0.51 -18.74
CA THR A 219 -7.02 0.59 -20.04
C THR A 219 -5.97 1.00 -21.08
N SER A 220 -5.41 0.02 -21.78
CA SER A 220 -4.31 0.25 -22.72
C SER A 220 -4.76 1.06 -23.95
N PRO A 221 -3.93 1.99 -24.48
CA PRO A 221 -2.68 2.49 -23.89
C PRO A 221 -2.86 3.71 -22.97
N VAL A 222 -4.09 4.07 -22.60
CA VAL A 222 -4.47 5.46 -22.29
C VAL A 222 -4.59 5.81 -20.80
N HIS A 223 -4.97 4.88 -19.92
CA HIS A 223 -5.39 5.26 -18.57
C HIS A 223 -5.15 4.19 -17.51
N TYR A 224 -4.73 4.63 -16.32
CA TYR A 224 -4.63 3.81 -15.12
C TYR A 224 -5.70 4.19 -14.11
N ASP A 225 -6.56 3.23 -13.78
CA ASP A 225 -7.41 3.25 -12.61
C ASP A 225 -6.76 2.41 -11.49
N SER A 226 -7.34 2.44 -10.29
CA SER A 226 -7.01 1.51 -9.21
C SER A 226 -8.03 0.38 -9.20
N PHE A 227 -7.71 -0.74 -8.57
CA PHE A 227 -8.72 -1.75 -8.23
C PHE A 227 -8.49 -2.27 -6.82
N ARG A 228 -9.51 -2.88 -6.23
CA ARG A 228 -9.37 -3.59 -4.96
C ARG A 228 -10.10 -4.92 -5.00
N LEU A 229 -9.65 -5.86 -4.17
CA LEU A 229 -10.33 -7.13 -3.99
C LEU A 229 -11.67 -6.87 -3.29
N ILE A 230 -12.73 -7.47 -3.81
CA ILE A 230 -14.04 -7.49 -3.16
C ILE A 230 -13.86 -8.32 -1.89
N ARG A 231 -14.26 -7.77 -0.73
CA ARG A 231 -14.16 -8.50 0.54
C ARG A 231 -14.98 -9.79 0.45
N SER A 232 -14.30 -10.94 0.47
CA SER A 232 -14.92 -12.21 0.84
C SER A 232 -15.05 -12.33 2.35
#